data_AF-A0A2K0W655-F1
#
_entry.id   AF-A0A2K0W655-F1
#
_cell.length_a   1.000
_cell.length_b   1.000
_cell.length_c   1.000
_cell.angle_alpha   90.00
_cell.angle_beta   90.00
_cell.angle_gamma   90.00
#
_symmetry.space_group_name_H-M   'P 1'
#
loop_
_entity.id
_entity.type
_entity.pdbx_description
1 polymer ?
#
loop_
_entity_poly.entity_id
_entity_poly.type
_entity_poly.pdbx_seq_one_letter_code
_entity_poly.pdbx_strand_id
1 'polypeptide(L)'
;MGGRQIRPARVLQTVTEELNHTVLGGKSIPTPPWYNIMQSVPPAETLVRNVTPRLRGPKSRVTKPKNLYRPQEILYIEDRLRATFYRDHPWELARPRVILESDGKDYQHCDWSKGLRQPNIPLTGEWQVSPYRVVQRQLWLMENEKLEKRKAYDITRREFYRLRQEEEIEKRVALEEAKHVGAYFGKSRIDVSHHLEDREFENWKIWAGKETERQEASRNSEIEDFGLEDVEEDVAEDAEPEEKAEAAEGKKSP
;
A
#
# COMPACT_ATOMS: atom_id res chain seq x y z
N MET A 1 -14.62 26.25 16.10
CA MET A 1 -15.60 25.14 16.22
C MET A 1 -16.78 25.43 15.30
N GLY A 2 -16.95 24.68 14.21
CA GLY A 2 -18.12 24.83 13.34
C GLY A 2 -19.36 24.28 14.03
N GLY A 3 -20.41 25.10 14.19
CA GLY A 3 -21.71 24.64 14.68
C GLY A 3 -22.31 23.59 13.74
N ARG A 4 -23.12 22.68 14.28
CA ARG A 4 -23.77 21.62 13.49
C ARG A 4 -24.72 22.25 12.46
N GLN A 5 -24.52 21.97 11.17
CA GLN A 5 -25.38 22.48 10.10
C GLN A 5 -26.58 21.54 9.91
N ILE A 6 -27.76 21.99 10.35
CA ILE A 6 -29.03 21.25 10.18
C ILE A 6 -29.76 21.67 8.89
N ARG A 7 -29.34 22.80 8.28
CA ARG A 7 -29.96 23.41 7.10
C ARG A 7 -30.08 22.45 5.89
N PRO A 8 -29.07 21.63 5.55
CA PRO A 8 -29.17 20.75 4.37
C PRO A 8 -30.31 19.72 4.46
N ALA A 9 -30.62 19.23 5.67
CA ALA A 9 -31.71 18.27 5.87
C ALA A 9 -33.10 18.93 5.85
N ARG A 10 -33.18 20.26 5.99
CA ARG A 10 -34.43 21.03 6.04
C ARG A 10 -34.76 21.75 4.72
N VAL A 11 -34.01 21.48 3.65
CA VAL A 11 -34.22 22.14 2.34
C VAL A 11 -35.65 21.97 1.82
N LEU A 12 -36.24 20.78 2.00
CA LEU A 12 -37.64 20.56 1.64
C LEU A 12 -38.56 21.49 2.44
N GLN A 13 -38.38 21.58 3.77
CA GLN A 13 -39.20 22.42 4.64
C GLN A 13 -39.08 23.91 4.27
N THR A 14 -37.85 24.39 4.05
CA THR A 14 -37.63 25.78 3.65
C THR A 14 -38.26 26.08 2.28
N VAL A 15 -38.15 25.16 1.31
CA VAL A 15 -38.76 25.37 0.00
C VAL A 15 -40.28 25.24 0.05
N THR A 16 -40.86 24.39 0.92
CA THR A 16 -42.30 24.40 1.15
C THR A 16 -42.79 25.74 1.69
N GLU A 17 -42.03 26.35 2.60
CA GLU A 17 -42.37 27.66 3.16
C GLU A 17 -42.29 28.73 2.08
N GLU A 18 -41.23 28.78 1.27
CA GLU A 18 -41.07 29.72 0.16
C GLU A 18 -42.17 29.58 -0.91
N LEU A 19 -42.58 28.35 -1.25
CA LEU A 19 -43.68 28.10 -2.20
C LEU A 19 -45.05 28.54 -1.67
N ASN A 20 -45.24 28.48 -0.35
CA ASN A 20 -46.49 28.93 0.29
C ASN A 20 -46.55 30.47 0.43
N HIS A 21 -45.42 31.17 0.48
CA HIS A 21 -45.35 32.63 0.62
C HIS A 21 -45.46 33.35 -0.74
N THR A 22 -46.60 34.01 -0.99
CA THR A 22 -46.80 34.89 -2.15
C THR A 22 -46.23 36.30 -1.89
N VAL A 23 -44.91 36.45 -1.96
CA VAL A 23 -44.23 37.76 -1.77
C VAL A 23 -44.48 38.71 -2.96
N LEU A 24 -44.69 38.16 -4.16
CA LEU A 24 -45.03 38.92 -5.38
C LEU A 24 -46.48 38.63 -5.76
N GLY A 25 -47.39 39.52 -5.36
CA GLY A 25 -48.81 39.42 -5.69
C GLY A 25 -49.02 39.17 -7.19
N GLY A 26 -49.47 37.95 -7.53
CA GLY A 26 -49.82 37.54 -8.89
C GLY A 26 -48.80 36.66 -9.65
N LYS A 27 -47.63 36.33 -9.10
CA LYS A 27 -46.66 35.42 -9.75
C LYS A 27 -46.50 34.11 -8.96
N SER A 28 -46.88 32.98 -9.59
CA SER A 28 -46.65 31.64 -9.04
C SER A 28 -45.17 31.26 -9.19
N ILE A 29 -44.53 30.88 -8.09
CA ILE A 29 -43.15 30.38 -8.09
C ILE A 29 -43.18 28.94 -8.62
N PRO A 30 -42.44 28.61 -9.69
CA PRO A 30 -42.41 27.24 -10.20
C PRO A 30 -41.77 26.31 -9.18
N THR A 31 -42.43 25.18 -8.92
CA THR A 31 -41.89 24.15 -8.04
C THR A 31 -40.59 23.59 -8.62
N PRO A 32 -39.50 23.51 -7.84
CA PRO A 32 -38.25 22.93 -8.33
C PRO A 32 -38.45 21.47 -8.80
N PRO A 33 -37.78 21.04 -9.87
CA PRO A 33 -37.96 19.68 -10.41
C PRO A 33 -37.69 18.55 -9.39
N TRP A 34 -36.82 18.79 -8.41
CA TRP A 34 -36.45 17.82 -7.37
C TRP A 34 -37.45 17.76 -6.19
N TYR A 35 -38.37 18.73 -6.07
CA TYR A 35 -39.25 18.88 -4.91
C TYR A 35 -40.16 17.66 -4.71
N ASN A 36 -40.85 17.22 -5.78
CA ASN A 36 -41.73 16.05 -5.75
C ASN A 36 -40.95 14.76 -5.39
N ILE A 37 -39.69 14.66 -5.82
CA ILE A 37 -38.82 13.52 -5.54
C ILE A 37 -38.43 13.51 -4.07
N MET A 38 -37.98 14.64 -3.50
CA MET A 38 -37.65 14.74 -2.08
C MET A 38 -38.87 14.51 -1.17
N GLN A 39 -40.08 14.88 -1.62
CA GLN A 39 -41.30 14.60 -0.87
C GLN A 39 -41.59 13.09 -0.82
N SER A 40 -41.27 12.34 -1.88
CA SER A 40 -41.41 10.88 -1.91
C SER A 40 -40.29 10.14 -1.15
N VAL A 41 -39.09 10.72 -1.09
CA VAL A 41 -37.91 10.13 -0.42
C VAL A 41 -37.35 11.14 0.58
N PRO A 42 -37.86 11.16 1.83
CA PRO A 42 -37.35 12.07 2.85
C PRO A 42 -35.90 11.70 3.25
N PRO A 43 -35.08 12.69 3.64
CA PRO A 43 -33.71 12.44 4.10
C PRO A 43 -33.68 11.63 5.41
N ALA A 44 -32.66 10.78 5.56
CA ALA A 44 -32.47 9.97 6.76
C ALA A 44 -31.92 10.78 7.96
N GLU A 45 -32.08 10.25 9.17
CA GLU A 45 -31.55 10.84 10.40
C GLU A 45 -30.03 10.66 10.49
N THR A 46 -29.26 11.76 10.55
CA THR A 46 -27.78 11.74 10.45
C THR A 46 -27.03 12.08 11.74
N LEU A 47 -27.71 12.69 12.73
CA LEU A 47 -27.06 13.30 13.92
C LEU A 47 -27.27 12.53 15.23
N VAL A 48 -27.69 11.27 15.16
CA VAL A 48 -27.86 10.39 16.31
C VAL A 48 -26.68 9.43 16.42
N ARG A 49 -26.08 9.36 17.62
CA ARG A 49 -25.09 8.33 17.93
C ARG A 49 -25.82 7.06 18.33
N ASN A 50 -25.85 6.08 17.44
CA ASN A 50 -26.43 4.77 17.71
C ASN A 50 -25.45 3.86 18.49
N VAL A 51 -25.99 2.89 19.21
CA VAL A 51 -25.18 1.84 19.84
C VAL A 51 -24.73 0.90 18.72
N THR A 52 -23.43 0.71 18.58
CA THR A 52 -22.84 -0.12 17.53
C THR A 52 -23.04 -1.61 17.83
N PRO A 53 -23.22 -2.46 16.80
CA PRO A 53 -23.24 -3.91 16.97
C PRO A 53 -21.98 -4.40 17.69
N ARG A 54 -22.17 -5.27 18.69
CA ARG A 54 -21.06 -5.78 19.49
C ARG A 54 -20.60 -7.13 18.95
N LEU A 55 -19.37 -7.18 18.44
CA LEU A 55 -18.71 -8.41 18.01
C LEU A 55 -18.18 -9.22 19.20
N ARG A 56 -17.82 -8.54 20.29
CA ARG A 56 -17.34 -9.15 21.53
C ARG A 56 -18.25 -8.77 22.70
N GLY A 57 -18.52 -9.76 23.55
CA GLY A 57 -19.30 -9.60 24.77
C GLY A 57 -18.67 -8.56 25.72
N PRO A 58 -19.48 -7.82 26.50
CA PRO A 58 -18.96 -6.89 27.48
C PRO A 58 -18.12 -7.61 28.54
N LYS A 59 -17.05 -6.96 29.01
CA LYS A 59 -16.31 -7.43 30.19
C LYS A 59 -17.23 -7.34 31.41
N SER A 60 -17.53 -8.48 32.04
CA SER A 60 -18.50 -8.59 33.15
C SER A 60 -18.17 -7.74 34.37
N ARG A 61 -16.91 -7.33 34.55
CA ARG A 61 -16.42 -6.57 35.71
C ARG A 61 -16.54 -5.05 35.59
N VAL A 62 -17.15 -4.52 34.53
CA VAL A 62 -17.20 -3.06 34.28
C VAL A 62 -18.60 -2.52 34.54
N THR A 63 -18.78 -1.85 35.68
CA THR A 63 -20.05 -1.24 36.10
C THR A 63 -20.43 0.01 35.31
N LYS A 64 -19.44 0.77 34.79
CA LYS A 64 -19.64 1.98 33.97
C LYS A 64 -18.75 1.95 32.73
N PRO A 65 -19.18 1.30 31.63
CA PRO A 65 -18.36 1.20 30.44
C PRO A 65 -18.26 2.55 29.71
N LYS A 66 -17.03 3.00 29.47
CA LYS A 66 -16.74 4.11 28.56
C LYS A 66 -16.82 3.61 27.10
N ASN A 67 -17.03 4.51 26.14
CA ASN A 67 -17.01 4.22 24.69
C ASN A 67 -18.13 3.30 24.18
N LEU A 68 -19.34 3.40 24.74
CA LEU A 68 -20.51 2.63 24.30
C LEU A 68 -20.86 2.84 22.82
N TYR A 69 -20.66 4.06 22.31
CA TYR A 69 -20.97 4.46 20.95
C TYR A 69 -19.78 4.30 19.98
N ARG A 70 -18.64 3.79 20.45
CA ARG A 70 -17.45 3.58 19.61
C ARG A 70 -17.57 2.23 18.89
N PRO A 71 -17.36 2.16 17.56
CA PRO A 71 -17.26 0.89 16.85
C PRO A 71 -16.16 -0.01 17.45
N GLN A 72 -16.44 -1.31 17.55
CA GLN A 72 -15.46 -2.29 18.02
C GLN A 72 -14.50 -2.68 16.89
N GLU A 73 -13.25 -2.99 17.24
CA GLU A 73 -12.29 -3.55 16.30
C GLU A 73 -12.70 -4.98 15.89
N ILE A 74 -12.74 -5.20 14.58
CA ILE A 74 -13.02 -6.50 13.97
C ILE A 74 -11.75 -7.33 14.05
N LEU A 75 -11.78 -8.44 14.77
CA LEU A 75 -10.66 -9.37 14.89
C LEU A 75 -11.14 -10.78 14.61
N TYR A 76 -10.38 -11.48 13.77
CA TYR A 76 -10.65 -12.86 13.39
C TYR A 76 -9.60 -13.80 13.98
N ILE A 77 -9.90 -15.10 14.07
CA ILE A 77 -8.97 -16.11 14.59
C ILE A 77 -7.79 -16.26 13.61
N GLU A 78 -8.10 -16.14 12.33
CA GLU A 78 -7.22 -16.19 11.17
C GLU A 78 -6.13 -15.12 11.23
N ASP A 79 -6.38 -13.96 11.84
CA ASP A 79 -5.38 -12.90 11.97
C ASP A 79 -4.18 -13.36 12.79
N ARG A 80 -4.43 -14.16 13.83
CA ARG A 80 -3.37 -14.77 14.64
C ARG A 80 -2.60 -15.82 13.85
N LEU A 81 -3.28 -16.60 13.00
CA LEU A 81 -2.66 -17.62 12.15
C LEU A 81 -1.80 -16.99 11.05
N ARG A 82 -2.29 -15.90 10.43
CA ARG A 82 -1.54 -15.08 9.47
C ARG A 82 -0.27 -14.53 10.11
N ALA A 83 -0.39 -13.93 11.30
CA ALA A 83 0.76 -13.38 12.02
C ALA A 83 1.82 -14.45 12.32
N THR A 84 1.42 -15.66 12.73
CA THR A 84 2.39 -16.75 12.94
C THR A 84 3.03 -17.19 11.62
N PHE A 85 2.25 -17.34 10.56
CA PHE A 85 2.76 -17.80 9.27
C PHE A 85 3.80 -16.85 8.67
N TYR A 86 3.52 -15.54 8.66
CA TYR A 86 4.44 -14.54 8.08
C TYR A 86 5.68 -14.29 8.93
N ARG A 87 5.63 -14.57 10.24
CA ARG A 87 6.83 -14.56 11.09
C ARG A 87 7.77 -15.71 10.72
N ASP A 88 7.21 -16.89 10.49
CA ASP A 88 8.00 -18.07 10.09
C ASP A 88 8.50 -17.96 8.64
N HIS A 89 7.76 -17.24 7.77
CA HIS A 89 8.08 -17.07 6.35
C HIS A 89 8.15 -15.59 5.93
N PRO A 90 9.21 -14.84 6.34
CA PRO A 90 9.32 -13.42 6.02
C PRO A 90 9.33 -13.14 4.51
N TRP A 91 9.97 -14.02 3.72
CA TRP A 91 10.11 -13.85 2.28
C TRP A 91 8.81 -14.07 1.48
N GLU A 92 7.77 -14.61 2.11
CA GLU A 92 6.44 -14.64 1.48
C GLU A 92 5.82 -13.24 1.39
N LEU A 93 6.32 -12.26 2.16
CA LEU A 93 5.94 -10.84 2.01
C LEU A 93 6.58 -10.18 0.79
N ALA A 94 7.71 -10.71 0.30
CA ALA A 94 8.38 -10.17 -0.90
C ALA A 94 7.65 -10.55 -2.20
N ARG A 95 6.73 -11.53 -2.14
CA ARG A 95 5.93 -11.94 -3.29
C ARG A 95 4.78 -10.96 -3.54
N PRO A 96 4.69 -10.34 -4.72
CA PRO A 96 3.68 -9.32 -5.00
C PRO A 96 2.27 -9.92 -4.97
N ARG A 97 1.41 -9.37 -4.12
CA ARG A 97 0.02 -9.78 -3.99
C ARG A 97 -0.93 -8.70 -4.50
N VAL A 98 -1.85 -9.07 -5.38
CA VAL A 98 -2.97 -8.23 -5.78
C VAL A 98 -4.07 -8.30 -4.71
N ILE A 99 -4.54 -7.14 -4.25
CA ILE A 99 -5.61 -7.00 -3.23
C ILE A 99 -6.90 -6.45 -3.86
N LEU A 100 -6.82 -6.02 -5.13
CA LEU A 100 -7.97 -5.57 -5.87
C LEU A 100 -8.91 -6.77 -6.11
N GLU A 101 -10.09 -6.71 -5.53
CA GLU A 101 -11.16 -7.70 -5.73
C GLU A 101 -11.76 -7.50 -7.13
N SER A 102 -12.07 -8.59 -7.83
CA SER A 102 -12.78 -8.52 -9.13
C SER A 102 -14.29 -8.36 -8.91
N ASP A 103 -14.96 -9.43 -8.48
CA ASP A 103 -16.41 -9.45 -8.24
C ASP A 103 -16.78 -9.50 -6.74
N GLY A 104 -15.80 -9.69 -5.86
CA GLY A 104 -15.98 -9.88 -4.42
C GLY A 104 -16.67 -11.19 -4.03
N LYS A 105 -16.86 -12.12 -4.99
CA LYS A 105 -17.54 -13.42 -4.81
C LYS A 105 -16.59 -14.61 -4.81
N ASP A 106 -15.30 -14.37 -4.80
CA ASP A 106 -14.25 -15.39 -4.91
C ASP A 106 -14.35 -16.47 -3.81
N TYR A 107 -14.86 -16.09 -2.63
CA TYR A 107 -15.06 -16.99 -1.51
C TYR A 107 -16.06 -18.13 -1.82
N GLN A 108 -17.00 -17.95 -2.76
CA GLN A 108 -18.04 -18.93 -3.07
C GLN A 108 -17.49 -20.15 -3.83
N HIS A 109 -16.38 -19.98 -4.53
CA HIS A 109 -15.76 -21.03 -5.34
C HIS A 109 -14.65 -21.79 -4.61
N CYS A 110 -14.42 -21.47 -3.34
CA CYS A 110 -13.34 -22.06 -2.54
C CYS A 110 -13.86 -23.26 -1.74
N ASP A 111 -13.40 -24.45 -2.10
CA ASP A 111 -13.66 -25.69 -1.35
C ASP A 111 -12.38 -26.15 -0.64
N TRP A 112 -12.25 -25.76 0.63
CA TRP A 112 -11.07 -26.06 1.45
C TRP A 112 -10.93 -27.53 1.82
N SER A 113 -11.84 -28.42 1.42
CA SER A 113 -11.73 -29.87 1.66
C SER A 113 -10.72 -30.56 0.74
N LYS A 114 -10.62 -30.08 -0.52
CA LYS A 114 -9.80 -30.69 -1.57
C LYS A 114 -8.31 -30.35 -1.48
N GLY A 115 -7.95 -29.34 -0.68
CA GLY A 115 -6.57 -28.89 -0.46
C GLY A 115 -6.35 -27.42 -0.81
N LEU A 116 -5.08 -27.03 -0.96
CA LEU A 116 -4.67 -25.65 -1.25
C LEU A 116 -4.94 -25.22 -2.70
N ARG A 117 -4.87 -26.16 -3.66
CA ARG A 117 -5.20 -25.91 -5.07
C ARG A 117 -6.73 -25.83 -5.23
N GLN A 118 -7.20 -24.76 -5.88
CA GLN A 118 -8.63 -24.53 -6.13
C GLN A 118 -8.88 -24.38 -7.63
N PRO A 119 -9.93 -24.99 -8.20
CA PRO A 119 -10.07 -25.20 -9.65
C PRO A 119 -10.45 -23.95 -10.46
N ASN A 120 -11.08 -22.94 -9.85
CA ASN A 120 -11.59 -21.75 -10.54
C ASN A 120 -10.73 -20.50 -10.32
N ILE A 121 -9.56 -20.64 -9.70
CA ILE A 121 -8.57 -19.57 -9.63
C ILE A 121 -7.42 -19.98 -10.55
N PRO A 122 -7.01 -19.13 -11.51
CA PRO A 122 -6.07 -19.51 -12.56
C PRO A 122 -4.81 -20.18 -12.01
N LEU A 123 -4.34 -21.20 -12.74
CA LEU A 123 -3.14 -21.99 -12.43
C LEU A 123 -1.86 -21.17 -12.53
N THR A 124 -1.92 -20.07 -13.26
CA THR A 124 -0.81 -19.19 -13.58
C THR A 124 -0.73 -18.02 -12.60
N GLY A 125 0.39 -17.95 -11.87
CA GLY A 125 0.88 -16.74 -11.20
C GLY A 125 0.34 -16.49 -9.79
N GLU A 126 1.18 -16.79 -8.79
CA GLU A 126 1.20 -16.29 -7.39
C GLU A 126 -0.03 -16.52 -6.48
N TRP A 127 -1.25 -16.54 -7.02
CA TRP A 127 -2.50 -16.67 -6.28
C TRP A 127 -2.83 -18.08 -5.81
N GLN A 128 -2.25 -19.10 -6.46
CA GLN A 128 -2.45 -20.50 -6.12
C GLN A 128 -1.87 -20.88 -4.77
N VAL A 129 -0.72 -20.30 -4.44
CA VAL A 129 0.09 -20.63 -3.28
C VAL A 129 0.16 -19.39 -2.41
N SER A 130 -1.02 -18.97 -1.93
CA SER A 130 -1.16 -17.80 -1.08
C SER A 130 -1.12 -18.21 0.39
N PRO A 131 -0.41 -17.46 1.25
CA PRO A 131 -0.47 -17.63 2.71
C PRO A 131 -1.90 -17.56 3.25
N TYR A 132 -2.78 -16.79 2.61
CA TYR A 132 -4.21 -16.77 2.95
C TYR A 132 -4.86 -18.16 2.81
N ARG A 133 -4.51 -18.92 1.76
CA ARG A 133 -5.02 -20.28 1.54
C ARG A 133 -4.51 -21.25 2.59
N VAL A 134 -3.25 -21.11 3.01
CA VAL A 134 -2.67 -21.93 4.09
C VAL A 134 -3.46 -21.73 5.38
N VAL A 135 -3.77 -20.48 5.71
CA VAL A 135 -4.55 -20.14 6.90
C VAL A 135 -5.99 -20.65 6.81
N GLN A 136 -6.64 -20.52 5.65
CA GLN A 136 -8.02 -21.02 5.48
C GLN A 136 -8.10 -22.54 5.52
N ARG A 137 -7.15 -23.24 4.87
CA ARG A 137 -7.03 -24.69 4.98
C ARG A 137 -6.74 -25.13 6.42
N GLN A 138 -5.87 -24.41 7.13
CA GLN A 138 -5.58 -24.68 8.54
C GLN A 138 -6.83 -24.52 9.40
N LEU A 139 -7.60 -23.45 9.18
CA LEU A 139 -8.86 -23.21 9.87
C LEU A 139 -9.87 -24.33 9.58
N TRP A 140 -10.02 -24.72 8.32
CA TRP A 140 -10.90 -25.82 7.91
C TRP A 140 -10.54 -27.15 8.59
N LEU A 141 -9.26 -27.49 8.68
CA LEU A 141 -8.78 -28.68 9.40
C LEU A 141 -9.04 -28.60 10.92
N MET A 142 -8.96 -27.41 11.49
CA MET A 142 -9.27 -27.18 12.91
C MET A 142 -10.77 -27.29 13.20
N GLU A 143 -11.64 -26.83 12.28
CA GLU A 143 -13.09 -26.82 12.47
C GLU A 143 -13.72 -28.19 12.18
N ASN A 144 -13.39 -28.80 11.04
CA ASN A 144 -14.04 -30.03 10.58
C ASN A 144 -13.38 -31.29 11.15
N GLU A 145 -12.05 -31.38 11.04
CA GLU A 145 -11.30 -32.54 11.53
C GLU A 145 -10.91 -32.42 13.02
N LYS A 146 -11.18 -31.27 13.65
CA LYS A 146 -10.88 -30.98 15.07
C LYS A 146 -9.41 -31.23 15.43
N LEU A 147 -8.52 -31.00 14.47
CA LEU A 147 -7.08 -31.16 14.70
C LEU A 147 -6.55 -30.06 15.61
N GLU A 148 -5.53 -30.40 16.40
CA GLU A 148 -4.79 -29.39 17.16
C GLU A 148 -4.14 -28.38 16.19
N LYS A 149 -4.14 -27.10 16.59
CA LYS A 149 -3.57 -25.99 15.82
C LYS A 149 -2.18 -26.29 15.24
N ARG A 150 -1.29 -26.93 16.01
CA ARG A 150 0.07 -27.30 15.58
C ARG A 150 0.06 -28.37 14.50
N LYS A 151 -0.68 -29.45 14.70
CA LYS A 151 -0.79 -30.54 13.72
C LYS A 151 -1.44 -30.07 12.42
N ALA A 152 -2.50 -29.26 12.51
CA ALA A 152 -3.12 -28.64 11.36
C ALA A 152 -2.13 -27.74 10.60
N TYR A 153 -1.32 -26.94 11.32
CA TYR A 153 -0.28 -26.11 10.72
C TYR A 153 0.79 -26.92 9.97
N ASP A 154 1.27 -28.01 10.56
CA ASP A 154 2.33 -28.82 9.93
C ASP A 154 1.83 -29.51 8.65
N ILE A 155 0.57 -29.96 8.63
CA ILE A 155 -0.03 -30.57 7.44
C ILE A 155 -0.13 -29.52 6.33
N THR A 156 -0.74 -28.36 6.60
CA THR A 156 -0.91 -27.32 5.58
C THR A 156 0.41 -26.74 5.10
N ARG A 157 1.39 -26.61 5.99
CA ARG A 157 2.74 -26.15 5.66
C ARG A 157 3.46 -27.12 4.72
N ARG A 158 3.35 -28.43 4.93
CA ARG A 158 3.94 -29.43 4.01
C ARG A 158 3.27 -29.40 2.64
N GLU A 159 1.94 -29.31 2.60
CA GLU A 159 1.19 -29.13 1.34
C GLU A 159 1.67 -27.86 0.61
N PHE A 160 1.84 -26.77 1.34
CA PHE A 160 2.33 -25.49 0.82
C PHE A 160 3.74 -25.60 0.23
N TYR A 161 4.68 -26.23 0.95
CA TYR A 161 6.04 -26.42 0.45
C TYR A 161 6.11 -27.28 -0.79
N ARG A 162 5.32 -28.34 -0.86
CA ARG A 162 5.23 -29.18 -2.05
C ARG A 162 4.80 -28.35 -3.26
N LEU A 163 3.74 -27.54 -3.12
CA LEU A 163 3.26 -26.70 -4.21
C LEU A 163 4.29 -25.63 -4.62
N ARG A 164 5.00 -25.02 -3.66
CA ARG A 164 6.09 -24.08 -3.96
C ARG A 164 7.23 -24.73 -4.73
N GLN A 165 7.62 -25.95 -4.33
CA GLN A 165 8.66 -26.70 -5.01
C GLN A 165 8.23 -27.06 -6.43
N GLU A 166 6.98 -27.50 -6.62
CA GLU A 166 6.41 -27.78 -7.95
C GLU A 166 6.47 -26.53 -8.84
N GLU A 167 6.05 -25.36 -8.34
CA GLU A 167 6.09 -24.08 -9.08
C GLU A 167 7.52 -23.67 -9.48
N GLU A 168 8.50 -23.86 -8.59
CA GLU A 168 9.89 -23.51 -8.87
C GLU A 168 10.54 -24.45 -9.90
N ILE A 169 10.28 -25.75 -9.77
CA ILE A 169 10.76 -26.75 -10.73
C ILE A 169 10.14 -26.51 -12.10
N GLU A 170 8.83 -26.25 -12.17
CA GLU A 170 8.11 -25.97 -13.41
C GLU A 170 8.74 -24.78 -14.15
N LYS A 171 9.02 -23.67 -13.45
CA LYS A 171 9.70 -22.51 -14.05
C LYS A 171 11.10 -22.83 -14.56
N ARG A 172 11.88 -23.61 -13.81
CA ARG A 172 13.25 -24.00 -14.19
C ARG A 172 13.22 -24.88 -15.45
N VAL A 173 12.41 -25.94 -15.43
CA VAL A 173 12.29 -26.89 -16.54
C VAL A 173 11.76 -26.18 -17.79
N ALA A 174 10.75 -25.32 -17.68
CA ALA A 174 10.22 -24.57 -18.82
C ALA A 174 11.28 -23.68 -19.48
N LEU A 175 12.16 -23.04 -18.69
CA LEU A 175 13.27 -22.26 -19.23
C LEU A 175 14.33 -23.13 -19.91
N GLU A 176 14.66 -24.28 -19.33
CA GLU A 176 15.61 -25.23 -19.91
C GLU A 176 15.08 -25.80 -21.23
N GLU A 177 13.85 -26.29 -21.25
CA GLU A 177 13.18 -26.80 -22.45
C GLU A 177 13.13 -25.73 -23.55
N ALA A 178 12.76 -24.50 -23.22
CA ALA A 178 12.75 -23.39 -24.16
C ALA A 178 14.15 -23.14 -24.76
N LYS A 179 15.21 -23.14 -23.94
CA LYS A 179 16.59 -23.00 -24.43
C LYS A 179 17.02 -24.17 -25.28
N HIS A 180 16.63 -25.39 -24.91
CA HIS A 180 16.95 -26.60 -25.67
C HIS A 180 16.33 -26.58 -27.07
N VAL A 181 15.14 -26.01 -27.24
CA VAL A 181 14.51 -25.81 -28.56
C VAL A 181 15.02 -24.57 -29.31
N GLY A 182 16.04 -23.89 -28.79
CA GLY A 182 16.66 -22.73 -29.44
C GLY A 182 15.95 -21.40 -29.19
N ALA A 183 15.11 -21.29 -28.15
CA ALA A 183 14.57 -20.00 -27.75
C ALA A 183 15.66 -19.16 -27.07
N TYR A 184 15.77 -17.90 -27.49
CA TYR A 184 16.66 -16.92 -26.88
C TYR A 184 15.87 -15.95 -26.01
N PHE A 185 16.39 -15.67 -24.82
CA PHE A 185 15.82 -14.71 -23.89
C PHE A 185 16.68 -13.44 -23.88
N GLY A 186 16.06 -12.30 -23.58
CA GLY A 186 16.78 -11.03 -23.36
C GLY A 186 17.60 -11.04 -22.07
N LYS A 187 17.95 -9.85 -21.58
CA LYS A 187 18.69 -9.68 -20.32
C LYS A 187 17.97 -10.36 -19.17
N SER A 188 18.71 -11.10 -18.34
CA SER A 188 18.14 -11.70 -17.14
C SER A 188 17.82 -10.63 -16.09
N ARG A 189 17.00 -10.98 -15.09
CA ARG A 189 16.72 -10.07 -13.98
C ARG A 189 18.01 -9.65 -13.24
N ILE A 190 18.97 -10.57 -13.10
CA ILE A 190 20.26 -10.30 -12.46
C ILE A 190 21.06 -9.29 -13.27
N ASP A 191 21.09 -9.43 -14.61
CA ASP A 191 21.80 -8.48 -15.47
C ASP A 191 21.17 -7.07 -15.40
N VAL A 192 19.84 -7.00 -15.37
CA VAL A 192 19.12 -5.73 -15.18
C VAL A 192 19.43 -5.12 -13.81
N SER A 193 19.50 -5.94 -12.76
CA SER A 193 19.88 -5.49 -11.41
C SER A 193 21.30 -4.92 -11.39
N HIS A 194 22.30 -5.64 -11.91
CA HIS A 194 23.68 -5.14 -11.98
C HIS A 194 23.76 -3.80 -12.73
N HIS A 195 23.05 -3.67 -13.86
CA HIS A 195 23.02 -2.39 -14.58
C HIS A 195 22.43 -1.23 -13.79
N LEU A 196 21.48 -1.48 -12.88
CA LEU A 196 20.94 -0.45 -12.01
C LEU A 196 21.93 -0.12 -10.88
N GLU A 197 22.56 -1.14 -10.30
CA GLU A 197 23.58 -0.98 -9.25
C GLU A 197 24.79 -0.21 -9.76
N ASP A 198 25.28 -0.52 -10.97
CA ASP A 198 26.38 0.20 -11.60
C ASP A 198 26.06 1.69 -11.77
N ARG A 199 24.83 2.01 -12.18
CA ARG A 199 24.40 3.41 -12.36
C ARG A 199 24.39 4.18 -11.04
N GLU A 200 23.89 3.56 -9.96
CA GLU A 200 23.89 4.19 -8.65
C GLU A 200 25.30 4.25 -8.04
N PHE A 201 26.16 3.27 -8.33
CA PHE A 201 27.55 3.29 -7.92
C PHE A 201 28.33 4.44 -8.56
N GLU A 202 28.13 4.71 -9.85
CA GLU A 202 28.74 5.88 -10.51
C GLU A 202 28.24 7.21 -9.91
N ASN A 203 26.94 7.31 -9.59
CA ASN A 203 26.40 8.47 -8.88
C ASN A 203 27.09 8.65 -7.51
N TRP A 204 27.23 7.56 -6.75
CA TRP A 204 27.91 7.56 -5.46
C TRP A 204 29.39 7.93 -5.57
N LYS A 205 30.09 7.46 -6.62
CA LYS A 205 31.50 7.78 -6.86
C LYS A 205 31.72 9.28 -7.04
N ILE A 206 30.86 9.95 -7.80
CA ILE A 206 30.92 11.41 -7.99
C ILE A 206 30.68 12.14 -6.66
N TRP A 207 29.69 11.68 -5.88
CA TRP A 207 29.41 12.27 -4.55
C TRP A 207 30.59 12.07 -3.59
N ALA A 208 31.13 10.85 -3.54
CA ALA A 208 32.26 10.51 -2.67
C ALA A 208 33.50 11.34 -3.03
N GLY A 209 33.79 11.53 -4.32
CA GLY A 209 34.89 12.38 -4.78
C GLY A 209 34.75 13.83 -4.27
N LYS A 210 33.56 14.42 -4.40
CA LYS A 210 33.29 15.78 -3.88
C LYS A 210 33.39 15.86 -2.37
N GLU A 211 32.93 14.85 -1.66
CA GLU A 211 33.00 14.83 -0.19
C GLU A 211 34.44 14.64 0.28
N THR A 212 35.25 13.83 -0.42
CA THR A 212 36.69 13.72 -0.13
C THR A 212 37.41 15.04 -0.39
N GLU A 213 37.16 15.70 -1.51
CA GLU A 213 37.74 17.03 -1.81
C GLU A 213 37.36 18.05 -0.74
N ARG A 214 36.09 18.05 -0.30
CA ARG A 214 35.61 18.90 0.78
C ARG A 214 36.29 18.60 2.12
N GLN A 215 36.46 17.33 2.45
CA GLN A 215 37.11 16.90 3.69
C GLN A 215 38.60 17.26 3.68
N GLU A 216 39.27 17.14 2.54
CA GLU A 216 40.66 17.56 2.37
C GLU A 216 40.81 19.07 2.46
N ALA A 217 39.91 19.84 1.84
CA ALA A 217 39.88 21.30 1.97
C ALA A 217 39.67 21.74 3.43
N SER A 218 38.75 21.10 4.16
CA SER A 218 38.52 21.34 5.58
C SER A 218 39.77 21.04 6.42
N ARG A 219 40.42 19.89 6.16
CA ARG A 219 41.67 19.51 6.83
C ARG A 219 42.80 20.50 6.54
N ASN A 220 42.91 20.98 5.30
CA ASN A 220 43.92 21.98 4.94
C ASN A 220 43.66 23.31 5.66
N SER A 221 42.39 23.75 5.72
CA SER A 221 42.04 24.97 6.47
C SER A 221 42.28 24.85 7.98
N GLU A 222 42.11 23.66 8.58
CA GLU A 222 42.42 23.43 10.00
C GLU A 222 43.93 23.42 10.28
N ILE A 223 44.76 23.05 9.30
CA ILE A 223 46.23 23.06 9.43
C ILE A 223 46.79 24.47 9.23
N GLU A 224 46.21 25.27 8.32
CA GLU A 224 46.63 26.65 8.06
C GLU A 224 46.26 27.63 9.21
N ASP A 225 45.30 27.31 10.08
CA ASP A 225 44.89 28.16 11.23
C ASP A 225 45.85 28.08 12.44
N PHE A 226 46.84 27.18 12.44
CA PHE A 226 47.76 26.98 13.59
C PHE A 226 49.18 27.55 13.39
N GLY A 227 49.35 28.56 12.55
CA GLY A 227 50.58 29.36 12.55
C GLY A 227 50.76 30.28 11.36
N LEU A 228 50.37 31.55 11.51
CA LEU A 228 51.09 32.71 11.00
C LEU A 228 50.50 34.00 11.61
N GLU A 229 51.15 34.47 12.68
CA GLU A 229 51.22 35.90 13.00
C GLU A 229 52.19 36.56 12.00
N ASP A 230 51.68 37.58 11.30
CA ASP A 230 52.30 38.73 10.64
C ASP A 230 53.73 38.62 10.08
N VAL A 231 53.85 38.65 8.74
CA VAL A 231 54.82 39.52 8.04
C VAL A 231 54.19 40.05 6.73
N GLU A 232 54.03 41.37 6.66
CA GLU A 232 53.61 42.13 5.47
C GLU A 232 54.75 42.31 4.44
N GLU A 233 54.32 42.63 3.21
CA GLU A 233 54.98 43.34 2.09
C GLU A 233 55.65 42.57 0.93
N ASP A 234 54.91 42.66 -0.20
CA ASP A 234 55.30 42.97 -1.59
C ASP A 234 56.04 41.95 -2.47
N VAL A 235 55.41 41.59 -3.60
CA VAL A 235 55.78 42.02 -4.98
C VAL A 235 54.60 41.73 -5.92
N ALA A 236 54.19 42.74 -6.68
CA ALA A 236 53.26 42.66 -7.80
C ALA A 236 53.97 42.26 -9.11
N GLU A 237 53.36 41.37 -9.92
CA GLU A 237 53.08 41.58 -11.36
C GLU A 237 52.44 40.35 -12.02
N ASP A 238 51.48 40.66 -12.90
CA ASP A 238 50.95 39.89 -14.05
C ASP A 238 50.08 38.64 -13.86
N ALA A 239 48.77 38.82 -14.06
CA ALA A 239 47.99 38.07 -15.07
C ALA A 239 46.66 38.78 -15.40
N GLU A 240 46.48 39.14 -16.67
CA GLU A 240 45.24 39.67 -17.24
C GLU A 240 44.04 38.69 -17.14
N PRO A 241 42.78 39.20 -17.19
CA PRO A 241 41.58 38.39 -17.06
C PRO A 241 40.95 38.03 -18.42
N GLU A 242 40.84 36.74 -18.75
CA GLU A 242 40.00 36.28 -19.87
C GLU A 242 38.59 35.84 -19.41
N GLU A 243 37.63 36.66 -19.84
CA GLU A 243 36.27 36.38 -20.32
C GLU A 243 35.38 35.27 -19.72
N LYS A 244 34.33 35.75 -19.03
CA LYS A 244 32.89 35.44 -19.18
C LYS A 244 32.47 34.25 -20.07
N ALA A 245 31.76 33.33 -19.42
CA ALA A 245 30.38 32.91 -19.72
C ALA A 245 29.86 32.99 -21.17
N GLU A 246 29.62 31.83 -21.77
CA GLU A 246 28.55 31.66 -22.76
C GLU A 246 27.61 30.50 -22.38
N ALA A 247 26.34 30.76 -22.59
CA ALA A 247 25.20 30.02 -22.14
C ALA A 247 24.92 28.73 -22.94
N ALA A 248 24.25 27.82 -22.24
CA ALA A 248 23.23 26.90 -22.72
C ALA A 248 22.74 27.06 -24.17
N GLU A 249 22.80 25.97 -24.93
CA GLU A 249 21.79 25.68 -25.95
C GLU A 249 21.45 24.18 -25.97
N GLY A 250 20.15 23.90 -25.84
CA GLY A 250 19.63 22.55 -25.71
C GLY A 250 19.57 21.80 -27.04
N LYS A 251 19.56 20.47 -26.95
CA LYS A 251 19.01 19.61 -27.99
C LYS A 251 18.06 18.60 -27.36
N LYS A 252 16.78 18.99 -27.38
CA LYS A 252 15.65 18.08 -27.49
C LYS A 252 15.49 17.74 -28.97
N SER A 253 15.21 16.47 -29.28
CA SER A 253 14.45 15.93 -30.44
C SER A 253 15.13 14.66 -31.00
N PRO A 254 14.42 13.81 -31.76
CA PRO A 254 12.97 13.67 -31.96
C PRO A 254 12.38 12.41 -31.28
#